data_AF-A0A9P9R4V2-F1
#
_entry.id   AF-A0A9P9R4V2-F1
#
_cell.length_a   1.000
_cell.length_b   1.000
_cell.length_c   1.000
_cell.angle_alpha   90.00
_cell.angle_beta   90.00
_cell.angle_gamma   90.00
#
_symmetry.space_group_name_H-M   'P 1'
#
loop_
_entity.id
_entity.type
_entity.pdbx_description
1 polymer ?
#
loop_
_entity_poly.entity_id
_entity_poly.type
_entity_poly.pdbx_seq_one_letter_code
_entity_poly.pdbx_strand_id
1 'polypeptide(L)'
;MTASALTKWPTCLACLRRLAQPFGATTAASHGEPRARAVPVARPIVHIQTRAASNRLRLQDQGVVVRLLEDIPKFGRKHAIFRTERGRMRNEWFPKNKAEYMTPARFQELGLTRDAIGEVDRTFVIMSALEAATRKAPEELRMGEEPVPEIQTPQVKVQDVTPETAHALLSELIPDTLTFHREPVPIPVPQPKLAEEPKISPLIARSAPTPTPQTPSSTKAEGAIFGSVSSTDILNQIKALISGHEDASRIVLRPSSVKIVGLADGNDRITHLGRWDIEIAVATGLTVRKSVQIVPSAQ
;
A
#
# COMPACT_ATOMS: atom_id res chain seq x y z
N MET A 1 -14.98 51.72 -16.11
CA MET A 1 -16.24 51.25 -16.72
C MET A 1 -16.16 49.74 -16.88
N THR A 2 -16.78 48.99 -15.97
CA THR A 2 -16.74 47.52 -15.94
C THR A 2 -18.03 46.97 -16.54
N ALA A 3 -17.94 46.36 -17.73
CA ALA A 3 -19.08 45.78 -18.42
C ALA A 3 -19.43 44.41 -17.82
N SER A 4 -20.65 44.29 -17.28
CA SER A 4 -21.26 43.04 -16.84
C SER A 4 -21.56 42.12 -18.03
N ALA A 5 -20.97 40.94 -18.04
CA ALA A 5 -21.33 39.84 -18.95
C ALA A 5 -22.48 39.02 -18.35
N LEU A 6 -23.72 39.46 -18.56
CA LEU A 6 -24.94 38.72 -18.21
C LEU A 6 -25.81 38.50 -19.45
N THR A 7 -25.42 37.60 -20.36
CA THR A 7 -26.35 37.07 -21.38
C THR A 7 -25.84 35.76 -22.00
N LYS A 8 -25.98 34.64 -21.30
CA LYS A 8 -26.13 33.32 -21.97
C LYS A 8 -27.20 32.52 -21.23
N TRP A 9 -28.33 32.32 -21.89
CA TRP A 9 -29.45 31.58 -21.34
C TRP A 9 -29.16 30.08 -21.45
N PRO A 10 -29.45 29.27 -20.42
CA PRO A 10 -29.13 27.86 -20.43
C PRO A 10 -29.97 27.08 -21.44
N THR A 11 -29.31 26.34 -22.32
CA THR A 11 -29.94 25.61 -23.43
C THR A 11 -30.33 24.16 -23.10
N CYS A 12 -30.15 23.70 -21.86
CA CYS A 12 -30.52 22.34 -21.47
C CYS A 12 -31.46 22.30 -20.27
N LEU A 13 -32.35 21.30 -20.27
CA LEU A 13 -33.35 21.08 -19.21
C LEU A 13 -32.73 20.87 -17.82
N ALA A 14 -31.49 20.36 -17.75
CA ALA A 14 -30.76 20.19 -16.50
C ALA A 14 -30.31 21.53 -15.88
N CYS A 15 -29.88 22.49 -16.71
CA CYS A 15 -29.50 23.82 -16.24
C CYS A 15 -30.72 24.66 -15.85
N LEU A 16 -31.84 24.52 -16.56
CA LEU A 16 -33.11 25.15 -16.17
C LEU A 16 -33.62 24.62 -14.83
N ARG A 17 -33.57 23.31 -14.59
CA ARG A 17 -33.93 22.74 -13.28
C ARG A 17 -33.03 23.22 -12.14
N ARG A 18 -31.75 23.49 -12.42
CA ARG A 18 -30.80 23.97 -11.41
C ARG A 18 -31.04 25.44 -11.03
N LEU A 19 -31.53 26.27 -11.97
CA LEU A 19 -31.93 27.65 -11.67
C LEU A 19 -33.31 27.74 -11.00
N ALA A 20 -34.19 26.77 -11.24
CA ALA A 20 -35.53 26.72 -10.66
C ALA A 20 -35.57 26.13 -9.24
N GLN A 21 -34.44 25.66 -8.70
CA GLN A 21 -34.38 25.19 -7.31
C GLN A 21 -34.26 26.39 -6.36
N PRO A 22 -35.22 26.61 -5.45
CA PRO A 22 -35.07 27.63 -4.43
C PRO A 22 -33.87 27.25 -3.54
N PHE A 23 -32.98 28.21 -3.33
CA PHE A 23 -31.89 28.09 -2.36
C PHE A 23 -32.46 27.65 -1.00
N GLY A 24 -32.16 26.41 -0.59
CA GLY A 24 -32.44 25.94 0.77
C GLY A 24 -33.49 24.84 0.97
N ALA A 25 -33.86 24.05 -0.04
CA ALA A 25 -34.70 22.87 0.18
C ALA A 25 -33.87 21.57 0.22
N THR A 26 -33.32 21.24 1.39
CA THR A 26 -32.91 19.86 1.70
C THR A 26 -34.16 19.00 1.80
N THR A 27 -34.28 17.97 0.97
CA THR A 27 -35.27 16.90 1.14
C THR A 27 -34.92 16.09 2.39
N ALA A 28 -35.49 16.47 3.54
CA ALA A 28 -35.65 15.59 4.69
C ALA A 28 -37.06 15.00 4.62
N ALA A 29 -37.15 13.67 4.70
CA ALA A 29 -38.41 12.95 4.69
C ALA A 29 -39.19 13.14 5.99
N SER A 30 -40.50 13.31 5.82
CA SER A 30 -41.60 12.77 6.63
C SER A 30 -41.88 13.26 8.07
N HIS A 31 -43.18 13.53 8.29
CA HIS A 31 -43.95 13.51 9.55
C HIS A 31 -43.56 14.43 10.71
N GLY A 32 -44.49 15.33 11.06
CA GLY A 32 -44.87 15.65 12.45
C GLY A 32 -44.06 16.71 13.21
N GLU A 33 -44.62 17.92 13.28
CA GLU A 33 -44.58 18.85 14.44
C GLU A 33 -43.30 19.68 14.75
N PRO A 34 -43.41 20.81 15.50
CA PRO A 34 -43.00 22.10 14.95
C PRO A 34 -41.88 22.86 15.68
N ARG A 35 -41.24 23.77 14.91
CA ARG A 35 -40.62 25.06 15.27
C ARG A 35 -39.72 25.14 16.52
N ALA A 36 -38.41 25.06 16.28
CA ALA A 36 -37.41 25.81 17.03
C ALA A 36 -36.53 26.62 16.05
N ARG A 37 -36.32 27.91 16.34
CA ARG A 37 -35.52 28.85 15.53
C ARG A 37 -34.06 28.36 15.45
N ALA A 38 -33.62 27.93 14.27
CA ALA A 38 -32.22 27.65 13.99
C ALA A 38 -31.53 28.88 13.37
N VAL A 39 -30.51 29.39 14.04
CA VAL A 39 -29.61 30.45 13.57
C VAL A 39 -28.74 29.89 12.43
N PRO A 40 -28.62 30.54 11.27
CA PRO A 40 -27.82 30.02 10.16
C PRO A 40 -26.32 30.20 10.45
N VAL A 41 -25.67 29.14 10.91
CA VAL A 41 -24.20 29.05 10.93
C VAL A 41 -23.73 28.81 9.49
N ALA A 42 -23.17 29.85 8.87
CA ALA A 42 -22.58 29.77 7.55
C ALA A 42 -21.39 28.79 7.55
N ARG A 43 -21.59 27.60 6.98
CA ARG A 43 -20.49 26.67 6.67
C ARG A 43 -19.78 27.17 5.41
N PRO A 44 -18.44 27.29 5.38
CA PRO A 44 -17.73 27.61 4.16
C PRO A 44 -17.94 26.47 3.16
N ILE A 45 -18.47 26.82 1.99
CA ILE A 45 -18.63 25.91 0.86
C ILE A 45 -17.22 25.55 0.38
N VAL A 46 -16.68 24.45 0.87
CA VAL A 46 -15.50 23.84 0.25
C VAL A 46 -15.96 23.33 -1.11
N HIS A 47 -15.47 23.99 -2.16
CA HIS A 47 -15.70 23.59 -3.55
C HIS A 47 -14.91 22.31 -3.81
N ILE A 48 -15.47 21.17 -3.41
CA ILE A 48 -14.95 19.85 -3.77
C ILE A 48 -15.13 19.72 -5.28
N GLN A 49 -14.03 19.82 -6.02
CA GLN A 49 -14.03 19.55 -7.45
C GLN A 49 -14.35 18.06 -7.66
N THR A 50 -15.58 17.74 -8.05
CA THR A 50 -15.97 16.41 -8.55
C THR A 50 -15.40 16.20 -9.95
N ARG A 51 -14.08 16.13 -10.08
CA ARG A 51 -13.43 15.84 -11.37
C ARG A 51 -13.47 14.32 -11.59
N ALA A 52 -14.19 13.90 -12.64
CA ALA A 52 -14.25 12.55 -13.20
C ALA A 52 -15.07 11.48 -12.41
N ALA A 53 -16.32 11.78 -12.07
CA ALA A 53 -17.32 10.71 -11.95
C ALA A 53 -17.58 10.12 -13.35
N SER A 54 -16.90 9.01 -13.67
CA SER A 54 -17.14 8.26 -14.90
C SER A 54 -18.41 7.44 -14.76
N ASN A 55 -19.29 7.47 -15.78
CA ASN A 55 -20.43 6.54 -15.86
C ASN A 55 -19.98 5.08 -16.09
N ARG A 56 -18.68 4.86 -16.35
CA ARG A 56 -18.06 3.54 -16.42
C ARG A 56 -17.11 3.37 -15.24
N LEU A 57 -17.62 2.73 -14.18
CA LEU A 57 -16.79 2.18 -13.12
C LEU A 57 -16.07 0.93 -13.64
N ARG A 58 -14.84 0.69 -13.19
CA ARG A 58 -14.14 -0.57 -13.47
C ARG A 58 -14.96 -1.71 -12.84
N LEU A 59 -15.17 -2.78 -13.61
CA LEU A 59 -15.80 -4.00 -13.11
C LEU A 59 -14.92 -4.59 -12.00
N GLN A 60 -15.39 -4.53 -10.76
CA GLN A 60 -14.73 -5.14 -9.61
C GLN A 60 -15.43 -6.45 -9.26
N ASP A 61 -14.64 -7.50 -9.08
CA ASP A 61 -15.13 -8.79 -8.61
C ASP A 61 -15.50 -8.70 -7.13
N GLN A 62 -16.76 -9.00 -6.82
CA GLN A 62 -17.30 -8.92 -5.46
C GLN A 62 -17.03 -10.19 -4.63
N GLY A 63 -16.24 -11.13 -5.17
CA GLY A 63 -15.84 -12.35 -4.49
C GLY A 63 -16.75 -13.55 -4.77
N VAL A 64 -16.61 -14.59 -3.96
CA VAL A 64 -17.37 -15.85 -4.05
C VAL A 64 -18.23 -16.07 -2.81
N VAL A 65 -19.45 -16.58 -3.01
CA VAL A 65 -20.36 -16.90 -1.91
C VAL A 65 -19.98 -18.25 -1.32
N VAL A 66 -19.80 -18.29 -0.01
CA VAL A 66 -19.36 -19.48 0.72
C VAL A 66 -20.20 -19.66 1.97
N ARG A 67 -20.29 -20.89 2.44
CA ARG A 67 -20.89 -21.26 3.72
C ARG A 67 -19.82 -21.82 4.64
N LEU A 68 -19.67 -21.27 5.85
CA LEU A 68 -18.72 -21.80 6.82
C LEU A 68 -19.18 -23.16 7.38
N LEU A 69 -18.23 -24.08 7.55
CA LEU A 69 -18.45 -25.39 8.18
C LEU A 69 -17.99 -25.42 9.65
N GLU A 70 -17.14 -24.46 10.02
CA GLU A 70 -16.60 -24.27 11.36
C GLU A 70 -16.74 -22.80 11.80
N ASP A 71 -16.65 -22.54 13.11
CA ASP A 71 -16.56 -21.17 13.62
C ASP A 71 -15.19 -20.59 13.27
N ILE A 72 -15.15 -19.55 12.45
CA ILE A 72 -13.89 -18.90 12.05
C ILE A 72 -13.82 -17.51 12.68
N PRO A 73 -12.82 -17.23 13.54
CA PRO A 73 -12.71 -15.94 14.20
C PRO A 73 -12.55 -14.81 13.17
N LYS A 74 -13.15 -13.64 13.43
CA LYS A 74 -13.20 -12.46 12.54
C LYS A 74 -14.01 -12.64 11.25
N PHE A 75 -14.68 -13.77 11.05
CA PHE A 75 -15.50 -14.02 9.87
C PHE A 75 -16.95 -14.28 10.23
N GLY A 76 -17.17 -15.24 11.12
CA GLY A 76 -18.51 -15.60 11.54
C GLY A 76 -18.61 -17.02 12.07
N ARG A 77 -19.84 -17.34 12.46
CA ARG A 77 -20.22 -18.63 13.01
C ARG A 77 -20.29 -19.71 11.94
N LYS A 78 -20.27 -20.96 12.38
CA LYS A 78 -20.59 -22.14 11.58
C LYS A 78 -21.95 -21.93 10.89
N HIS A 79 -22.01 -22.31 9.62
CA HIS A 79 -23.13 -22.12 8.69
C HIS A 79 -23.45 -20.68 8.28
N ALA A 80 -22.63 -19.69 8.65
CA ALA A 80 -22.76 -18.35 8.10
C ALA A 80 -22.49 -18.35 6.58
N ILE A 81 -23.33 -17.63 5.82
CA ILE A 81 -23.23 -17.48 4.37
C ILE A 81 -22.88 -16.03 4.05
N PHE A 82 -21.76 -15.81 3.38
CA PHE A 82 -21.32 -14.47 3.00
C PHE A 82 -20.38 -14.52 1.78
N ARG A 83 -20.00 -13.36 1.27
CA ARG A 83 -19.00 -13.22 0.19
C ARG A 83 -17.60 -13.09 0.76
N THR A 84 -16.67 -13.90 0.24
CA THR A 84 -15.25 -13.86 0.59
C THR A 84 -14.37 -13.76 -0.66
N GLU A 85 -13.08 -13.51 -0.45
CA GLU A 85 -12.09 -13.50 -1.53
C GLU A 85 -11.86 -14.91 -2.09
N ARG A 86 -11.82 -15.02 -3.42
CA ARG A 86 -11.62 -16.31 -4.12
C ARG A 86 -10.30 -16.99 -3.72
N GLY A 87 -9.26 -16.20 -3.51
CA GLY A 87 -7.94 -16.70 -3.11
C GLY A 87 -7.98 -17.40 -1.75
N ARG A 88 -8.60 -16.77 -0.75
CA ARG A 88 -8.75 -17.35 0.59
C ARG A 88 -9.57 -18.64 0.55
N MET A 89 -10.70 -18.64 -0.16
CA MET A 89 -11.53 -19.83 -0.29
C MET A 89 -10.76 -20.99 -0.94
N ARG A 90 -10.06 -20.74 -2.05
CA ARG A 90 -9.33 -21.78 -2.81
C ARG A 90 -8.10 -22.31 -2.09
N ASN A 91 -7.32 -21.45 -1.46
CA ASN A 91 -6.00 -21.82 -0.94
C ASN A 91 -6.03 -22.24 0.54
N GLU A 92 -6.96 -21.69 1.33
CA GLU A 92 -6.94 -21.87 2.78
C GLU A 92 -8.15 -22.65 3.29
N TRP A 93 -9.37 -22.28 2.88
CA TRP A 93 -10.59 -22.80 3.51
C TRP A 93 -11.08 -24.10 2.88
N PHE A 94 -11.14 -24.17 1.55
CA PHE A 94 -11.64 -25.36 0.85
C PHE A 94 -10.75 -26.59 1.07
N PRO A 95 -9.40 -26.51 0.97
CA PRO A 95 -8.54 -27.67 1.21
C PRO A 95 -8.62 -28.20 2.64
N LYS A 96 -8.96 -27.33 3.59
CA LYS A 96 -9.07 -27.66 5.02
C LYS A 96 -10.51 -27.96 5.45
N ASN A 97 -11.47 -28.06 4.52
CA ASN A 97 -12.90 -28.23 4.81
C ASN A 97 -13.48 -27.23 5.83
N LYS A 98 -12.95 -26.00 5.88
CA LYS A 98 -13.46 -24.94 6.77
C LYS A 98 -14.70 -24.25 6.21
N ALA A 99 -14.88 -24.29 4.89
CA ALA A 99 -16.00 -23.69 4.19
C ALA A 99 -16.33 -24.46 2.91
N GLU A 100 -17.59 -24.34 2.48
CA GLU A 100 -18.14 -24.93 1.28
C GLU A 100 -18.56 -23.84 0.28
N TYR A 101 -18.40 -24.08 -1.02
CA TYR A 101 -18.93 -23.17 -2.05
C TYR A 101 -20.45 -23.22 -2.09
N MET A 102 -21.11 -22.07 -2.05
CA MET A 102 -22.57 -22.00 -2.22
C MET A 102 -22.94 -21.92 -3.70
N THR A 103 -23.04 -23.10 -4.33
CA THR A 103 -23.56 -23.25 -5.70
C THR A 103 -25.09 -23.13 -5.72
N PRO A 104 -25.72 -22.86 -6.89
CA PRO A 104 -27.18 -22.83 -7.00
C PRO A 104 -27.85 -24.15 -6.57
N ALA A 105 -27.23 -25.28 -6.86
CA ALA A 105 -27.68 -26.59 -6.37
C ALA A 105 -27.65 -26.64 -4.84
N ARG A 106 -26.58 -26.14 -4.22
CA ARG A 106 -26.45 -26.12 -2.76
C ARG A 106 -27.49 -25.24 -2.06
N PHE A 107 -27.88 -24.13 -2.69
CA PHE A 107 -28.99 -23.31 -2.20
C PHE A 107 -30.32 -24.09 -2.22
N GLN A 108 -30.58 -24.85 -3.29
CA GLN A 108 -31.78 -25.68 -3.40
C GLN A 108 -31.80 -26.83 -2.38
N GLU A 109 -30.68 -27.53 -2.21
CA GLU A 109 -30.53 -28.63 -1.24
C GLU A 109 -30.78 -28.17 0.20
N LEU A 110 -30.37 -26.95 0.53
CA LEU A 110 -30.53 -26.39 1.88
C LEU A 110 -31.84 -25.62 2.07
N GLY A 111 -32.66 -25.47 1.02
CA GLY A 111 -33.88 -24.68 1.05
C GLY A 111 -33.65 -23.19 1.32
N LEU A 112 -32.45 -22.69 1.03
CA LEU A 112 -32.05 -21.30 1.28
C LEU A 112 -32.19 -20.47 0.00
N THR A 113 -32.64 -19.22 0.13
CA THR A 113 -32.65 -18.27 -0.99
C THR A 113 -31.35 -17.46 -1.04
N ARG A 114 -31.15 -16.73 -2.14
CA ARG A 114 -29.99 -15.84 -2.32
C ARG A 114 -29.99 -14.66 -1.34
N ASP A 115 -31.12 -14.37 -0.71
CA ASP A 115 -31.27 -13.28 0.26
C ASP A 115 -30.67 -13.65 1.63
N ALA A 116 -30.40 -14.93 1.87
CA ALA A 116 -29.70 -15.40 3.07
C ALA A 116 -28.19 -15.10 3.07
N ILE A 117 -27.67 -14.39 2.05
CA ILE A 117 -26.26 -13.98 1.98
C ILE A 117 -26.05 -12.75 2.85
N GLY A 118 -25.37 -12.92 3.98
CA GLY A 118 -24.97 -11.85 4.89
C GLY A 118 -23.60 -11.24 4.57
N GLU A 119 -23.18 -10.33 5.44
CA GLU A 119 -21.84 -9.73 5.44
C GLU A 119 -20.88 -10.46 6.40
N VAL A 120 -19.58 -10.18 6.26
CA VAL A 120 -18.53 -10.75 7.11
C VAL A 120 -18.53 -10.06 8.48
N ASP A 121 -18.71 -10.82 9.56
CA ASP A 121 -18.62 -10.30 10.92
C ASP A 121 -17.16 -10.26 11.40
N ARG A 122 -16.54 -9.08 11.25
CA ARG A 122 -15.16 -8.82 11.70
C ARG A 122 -15.02 -8.78 13.21
N THR A 123 -16.12 -8.60 13.94
CA THR A 123 -16.16 -8.56 15.41
C THR A 123 -16.42 -9.93 16.03
N PHE A 124 -16.66 -10.95 15.21
CA PHE A 124 -16.90 -12.30 15.70
C PHE A 124 -15.68 -12.86 16.44
N VAL A 125 -15.86 -13.09 17.73
CA VAL A 125 -14.87 -13.72 18.62
C VAL A 125 -15.47 -15.00 19.18
N ILE A 126 -14.70 -16.08 19.10
CA ILE A 126 -15.08 -17.36 19.69
C ILE A 126 -14.79 -17.29 21.19
N MET A 127 -15.82 -17.13 22.01
CA MET A 127 -15.67 -17.02 23.47
C MET A 127 -14.96 -18.24 24.07
N SER A 128 -15.16 -19.44 23.54
CA SER A 128 -14.45 -20.64 24.00
C SER A 128 -12.94 -20.60 23.71
N ALA A 129 -12.52 -19.97 22.61
CA ALA A 129 -11.10 -19.77 22.31
C ALA A 129 -10.48 -18.69 23.20
N LEU A 130 -11.23 -17.65 23.54
CA LEU A 130 -10.80 -16.64 24.50
C LEU A 130 -10.68 -17.24 25.90
N GLU A 131 -11.68 -18.03 26.33
CA GLU A 131 -11.67 -18.73 27.61
C GLU A 131 -10.53 -19.74 27.72
N ALA A 132 -10.26 -20.52 26.66
CA ALA A 132 -9.13 -21.44 26.62
C ALA A 132 -7.76 -20.72 26.65
N ALA A 133 -7.67 -19.51 26.08
CA ALA A 133 -6.48 -18.68 26.18
C ALA A 133 -6.29 -18.11 27.59
N THR A 134 -7.36 -17.71 28.28
CA THR A 134 -7.30 -17.22 29.67
C THR A 134 -7.11 -18.33 30.71
N ARG A 135 -7.41 -19.60 30.40
CA ARG A 135 -7.23 -20.73 31.32
C ARG A 135 -5.83 -21.36 31.29
N LYS A 136 -4.89 -20.89 30.45
CA LYS A 136 -3.49 -21.36 30.42
C LYS A 136 -2.56 -20.62 31.39
N ALA A 137 -3.02 -20.44 32.63
CA ALA A 137 -2.24 -20.25 33.85
C ALA A 137 -3.24 -20.49 35.02
N PRO A 138 -3.04 -21.47 35.93
CA PRO A 138 -1.78 -21.73 36.64
C PRO A 138 -1.35 -23.22 36.74
N GLU A 139 -0.14 -23.35 37.27
CA GLU A 139 0.62 -24.50 37.78
C GLU A 139 -0.17 -25.51 38.66
N GLU A 140 0.28 -26.77 38.61
CA GLU A 140 0.14 -27.89 39.57
C GLU A 140 -1.12 -28.78 39.59
N LEU A 141 -0.83 -30.10 39.71
CA LEU A 141 -1.69 -31.26 39.97
C LEU A 141 -2.40 -31.89 38.76
N ARG A 142 -1.69 -32.80 38.08
CA ARG A 142 -2.20 -34.14 37.76
C ARG A 142 -1.08 -35.09 37.31
N MET A 143 -0.73 -36.02 38.20
CA MET A 143 0.12 -37.18 37.89
C MET A 143 -0.66 -38.23 37.09
N GLY A 144 0.01 -38.85 36.11
CA GLY A 144 -0.25 -40.21 35.64
C GLY A 144 -1.13 -40.36 34.40
N GLU A 145 -0.53 -40.37 33.22
CA GLU A 145 -0.82 -41.31 32.11
C GLU A 145 0.34 -41.20 31.06
N GLU A 146 0.64 -42.30 30.38
CA GLU A 146 1.87 -42.64 29.64
C GLU A 146 2.47 -41.63 28.61
N PRO A 147 3.80 -41.71 28.34
CA PRO A 147 4.53 -40.72 27.56
C PRO A 147 4.34 -40.94 26.06
N VAL A 148 3.58 -40.05 25.41
CA VAL A 148 3.72 -39.81 23.97
C VAL A 148 4.96 -38.91 23.80
N PRO A 149 5.94 -39.25 22.94
CA PRO A 149 7.15 -38.44 22.79
C PRO A 149 6.78 -37.06 22.26
N GLU A 150 6.81 -36.11 23.19
CA GLU A 150 6.71 -34.70 22.93
C GLU A 150 7.89 -34.32 22.04
N ILE A 151 7.59 -33.95 20.79
CA ILE A 151 8.56 -33.30 19.91
C ILE A 151 8.86 -31.96 20.58
N GLN A 152 9.89 -31.96 21.41
CA GLN A 152 10.51 -30.76 21.94
C GLN A 152 10.92 -29.96 20.72
N THR A 153 10.14 -28.93 20.38
CA THR A 153 10.72 -27.83 19.62
C THR A 153 11.77 -27.25 20.54
N PRO A 154 13.08 -27.35 20.23
CA PRO A 154 14.08 -26.73 21.05
C PRO A 154 13.74 -25.24 21.09
N GLN A 155 13.35 -24.75 22.27
CA GLN A 155 13.33 -23.32 22.52
C GLN A 155 14.79 -22.88 22.49
N VAL A 156 15.27 -22.59 21.28
CA VAL A 156 16.57 -21.97 21.06
C VAL A 156 16.49 -20.63 21.77
N LYS A 157 17.06 -20.56 22.97
CA LYS A 157 17.41 -19.30 23.62
C LYS A 157 18.42 -18.63 22.72
N VAL A 158 17.94 -17.85 21.75
CA VAL A 158 18.79 -16.96 20.97
C VAL A 158 19.31 -15.95 21.99
N GLN A 159 20.60 -16.04 22.32
CA GLN A 159 21.24 -14.98 23.08
C GLN A 159 21.20 -13.73 22.19
N ASP A 160 20.34 -12.80 22.56
CA ASP A 160 20.22 -11.53 21.87
C ASP A 160 21.53 -10.76 22.07
N VAL A 161 22.24 -10.50 20.98
CA VAL A 161 23.44 -9.65 20.97
C VAL A 161 23.06 -8.29 21.53
N THR A 162 23.81 -7.77 22.50
CA THR A 162 23.50 -6.45 23.08
C THR A 162 23.56 -5.38 21.98
N PRO A 163 22.70 -4.34 22.03
CA PRO A 163 22.60 -3.37 20.94
C PRO A 163 23.90 -2.60 20.70
N GLU A 164 24.70 -2.38 21.73
CA GLU A 164 26.02 -1.75 21.66
C GLU A 164 27.02 -2.64 20.91
N THR A 165 27.06 -3.94 21.26
CA THR A 165 27.90 -4.92 20.54
C THR A 165 27.47 -5.07 19.09
N ALA A 166 26.17 -5.07 18.81
CA ALA A 166 25.65 -5.14 17.44
C ALA A 166 26.06 -3.92 16.60
N HIS A 167 26.02 -2.72 17.19
CA HIS A 167 26.49 -1.51 16.52
C HIS A 167 28.00 -1.57 16.21
N ALA A 168 28.82 -2.01 17.17
CA ALA A 168 30.26 -2.16 16.96
C ALA A 168 30.57 -3.15 15.84
N LEU A 169 29.95 -4.33 15.87
CA LEU A 169 30.11 -5.37 14.85
C LEU A 169 29.67 -4.90 13.46
N LEU A 170 28.53 -4.22 13.35
CA LEU A 170 28.06 -3.68 12.06
C LEU A 170 28.95 -2.55 11.54
N SER A 171 29.58 -1.77 12.43
CA SER A 171 30.48 -0.70 12.03
C SER A 171 31.80 -1.23 11.46
N GLU A 172 32.33 -2.31 12.05
CA GLU A 172 33.58 -2.96 11.68
C GLU A 172 33.45 -3.87 10.45
N LEU A 173 32.41 -4.71 10.42
CA LEU A 173 32.27 -5.76 9.39
C LEU A 173 31.71 -5.26 8.07
N ILE A 174 30.95 -4.15 8.09
CA ILE A 174 30.38 -3.57 6.87
C ILE A 174 31.34 -2.53 6.30
N PRO A 175 31.82 -2.68 5.06
CA PRO A 175 32.64 -1.67 4.39
C PRO A 175 31.93 -0.31 4.31
N ASP A 176 32.69 0.77 4.36
CA ASP A 176 32.14 2.14 4.27
C ASP A 176 31.43 2.42 2.95
N THR A 177 31.75 1.65 1.90
CA THR A 177 31.13 1.74 0.58
C THR A 177 30.74 0.34 0.06
N LEU A 178 29.44 0.10 -0.10
CA LEU A 178 28.88 -1.12 -0.68
C LEU A 178 28.70 -0.97 -2.19
N THR A 179 29.34 -1.82 -2.98
CA THR A 179 29.30 -1.74 -4.45
C THR A 179 28.24 -2.65 -5.05
N PHE A 180 27.40 -2.10 -5.93
CA PHE A 180 26.44 -2.84 -6.75
C PHE A 180 26.77 -2.67 -8.23
N HIS A 181 26.76 -3.76 -8.98
CA HIS A 181 26.93 -3.75 -10.43
C HIS A 181 25.56 -3.86 -11.10
N ARG A 182 25.19 -2.87 -11.95
CA ARG A 182 23.93 -2.87 -12.69
C ARG A 182 24.13 -2.37 -14.12
N GLU A 183 23.34 -2.92 -15.05
CA GLU A 183 23.34 -2.50 -16.45
C GLU A 183 22.62 -1.14 -16.58
N PRO A 184 23.23 -0.12 -17.21
CA PRO A 184 22.57 1.16 -17.44
C PRO A 184 21.50 1.03 -18.54
N VAL A 185 20.38 1.73 -18.38
CA VAL A 185 19.38 1.87 -19.45
C VAL A 185 20.00 2.74 -20.55
N PRO A 186 20.07 2.27 -21.81
CA PRO A 186 20.54 3.10 -22.91
C PRO A 186 19.59 4.29 -23.06
N ILE A 187 20.13 5.50 -22.89
CA ILE A 187 19.39 6.73 -23.16
C ILE A 187 19.06 6.72 -24.65
N PRO A 188 17.78 6.71 -25.06
CA PRO A 188 17.46 6.92 -26.46
C PRO A 188 17.93 8.32 -26.82
N VAL A 189 19.00 8.40 -27.62
CA VAL A 189 19.43 9.64 -28.26
C VAL A 189 18.18 10.22 -28.92
N PRO A 190 17.76 11.46 -28.61
CA PRO A 190 16.67 12.07 -29.33
C PRO A 190 17.09 12.15 -30.79
N GLN A 191 16.56 11.25 -31.61
CA GLN A 191 16.61 11.44 -33.06
C GLN A 191 15.98 12.80 -33.31
N PRO A 192 16.65 13.71 -34.03
CA PRO A 192 16.07 15.00 -34.34
C PRO A 192 14.80 14.73 -35.14
N LYS A 193 13.64 14.87 -34.49
CA LYS A 193 12.39 15.02 -35.22
C LYS A 193 12.60 16.24 -36.10
N LEU A 194 12.72 15.99 -37.40
CA LEU A 194 12.62 17.03 -38.42
C LEU A 194 11.44 17.92 -38.01
N ALA A 195 11.75 19.17 -37.66
CA ALA A 195 10.76 20.13 -37.25
C ALA A 195 9.72 20.22 -38.37
N GLU A 196 8.47 19.82 -38.09
CA GLU A 196 7.36 20.23 -38.93
C GLU A 196 7.35 21.77 -38.91
N GLU A 197 7.63 22.35 -40.07
CA GLU A 197 7.65 23.80 -40.26
C GLU A 197 6.31 24.39 -39.79
N PRO A 198 6.31 25.35 -38.85
CA PRO A 198 5.09 26.06 -38.54
C PRO A 198 4.73 26.91 -39.77
N LYS A 199 3.62 26.56 -40.44
CA LYS A 199 3.03 27.37 -41.53
C LYS A 199 2.54 28.70 -40.96
N ILE A 200 3.46 29.64 -40.77
CA ILE A 200 3.17 31.01 -40.40
C ILE A 200 3.25 31.84 -41.68
N SER A 201 2.15 32.48 -42.04
CA SER A 201 2.06 33.36 -43.22
C SER A 201 3.13 34.46 -43.16
N PRO A 202 3.73 34.87 -44.31
CA PRO A 202 4.98 35.60 -44.38
C PRO A 202 4.90 37.08 -43.97
N LEU A 203 3.76 37.53 -43.42
CA LEU A 203 3.48 38.94 -43.13
C LEU A 203 3.66 39.36 -41.66
N ILE A 204 3.99 38.43 -40.75
CA ILE A 204 4.17 38.75 -39.30
C ILE A 204 5.63 38.53 -38.83
N ALA A 205 6.56 38.20 -39.73
CA ALA A 205 7.95 37.86 -39.38
C ALA A 205 8.93 39.05 -39.38
N ARG A 206 8.54 40.25 -38.92
CA ARG A 206 9.49 41.40 -38.84
C ARG A 206 9.71 42.03 -37.47
N SER A 207 9.11 41.50 -36.41
CA SER A 207 9.41 41.98 -35.07
C SER A 207 9.05 40.96 -33.99
N ALA A 208 9.90 39.94 -33.85
CA ALA A 208 9.96 39.13 -32.65
C ALA A 208 11.44 38.95 -32.27
N PRO A 209 11.86 39.40 -31.07
CA PRO A 209 13.22 39.23 -30.61
C PRO A 209 13.55 37.75 -30.38
N THR A 210 14.79 37.41 -30.71
CA THR A 210 15.46 36.12 -30.51
C THR A 210 15.09 35.48 -29.17
N PRO A 211 14.49 34.27 -29.14
CA PRO A 211 14.47 33.48 -27.92
C PRO A 211 15.88 32.94 -27.69
N THR A 212 16.55 33.51 -26.68
CA THR A 212 17.68 32.90 -26.00
C THR A 212 17.36 31.43 -25.70
N PRO A 213 18.26 30.47 -25.96
CA PRO A 213 18.07 29.10 -25.51
C PRO A 213 17.98 29.09 -24.00
N GLN A 214 16.76 28.97 -23.46
CA GLN A 214 16.54 28.64 -22.07
C GLN A 214 17.05 27.22 -21.90
N THR A 215 18.20 27.11 -21.24
CA THR A 215 18.68 25.88 -20.60
C THR A 215 17.52 25.25 -19.83
N PRO A 216 17.02 24.05 -20.19
CA PRO A 216 16.28 23.27 -19.23
C PRO A 216 17.29 22.82 -18.18
N SER A 217 17.24 23.46 -17.02
CA SER A 217 17.79 22.93 -15.79
C SER A 217 17.00 21.68 -15.40
N SER A 218 17.28 20.55 -16.05
CA SER A 218 16.99 19.22 -15.53
C SER A 218 18.31 18.65 -15.03
N THR A 219 18.44 18.62 -13.71
CA THR A 219 19.49 17.89 -13.01
C THR A 219 19.42 16.42 -13.44
N LYS A 220 20.36 16.05 -14.33
CA LYS A 220 20.93 14.71 -14.58
C LYS A 220 19.95 13.53 -14.67
N ALA A 221 19.43 13.30 -15.87
CA ALA A 221 18.99 11.97 -16.33
C ALA A 221 20.18 11.14 -16.88
N GLU A 222 21.37 11.27 -16.29
CA GLU A 222 22.57 10.54 -16.70
C GLU A 222 22.67 9.26 -15.87
N GLY A 223 22.34 8.11 -16.46
CA GLY A 223 22.58 6.79 -15.86
C GLY A 223 21.43 6.21 -15.03
N ALA A 224 20.21 6.17 -15.58
CA ALA A 224 19.17 5.30 -15.03
C ALA A 224 19.63 3.82 -15.14
N ILE A 225 19.36 3.01 -14.12
CA ILE A 225 19.74 1.59 -14.10
C ILE A 225 18.59 0.71 -14.57
N PHE A 226 18.91 -0.43 -15.16
CA PHE A 226 17.93 -1.48 -15.44
C PHE A 226 17.50 -2.14 -14.12
N GLY A 227 16.27 -1.84 -13.71
CA GLY A 227 15.68 -2.29 -12.44
C GLY A 227 15.80 -1.24 -11.33
N SER A 228 15.75 -1.70 -10.09
CA SER A 228 15.92 -0.85 -8.91
C SER A 228 16.69 -1.60 -7.84
N VAL A 229 17.56 -0.90 -7.10
CA VAL A 229 18.17 -1.43 -5.88
C VAL A 229 17.27 -1.04 -4.71
N SER A 230 16.64 -2.03 -4.10
CA SER A 230 15.73 -1.83 -2.96
C SER A 230 16.44 -1.98 -1.62
N SER A 231 15.81 -1.50 -0.54
CA SER A 231 16.27 -1.74 0.84
C SER A 231 16.48 -3.23 1.15
N THR A 232 15.67 -4.13 0.57
CA THR A 232 15.83 -5.58 0.69
C THR A 232 17.12 -6.08 0.03
N ASP A 233 17.48 -5.54 -1.14
CA ASP A 233 18.71 -5.94 -1.85
C ASP A 233 19.96 -5.51 -1.08
N ILE A 234 19.92 -4.30 -0.53
CA ILE A 234 20.97 -3.76 0.36
C ILE A 234 21.13 -4.65 1.59
N LEU A 235 20.01 -5.02 2.22
CA LEU A 235 20.00 -5.88 3.39
C LEU A 235 20.53 -7.29 3.09
N ASN A 236 20.22 -7.86 1.93
CA ASN A 236 20.73 -9.16 1.52
C ASN A 236 22.26 -9.14 1.33
N GLN A 237 22.81 -8.08 0.73
CA GLN A 237 24.26 -7.92 0.61
C GLN A 237 24.92 -7.77 1.98
N ILE A 238 24.34 -6.96 2.87
CA ILE A 238 24.83 -6.82 4.26
C ILE A 238 24.80 -8.18 4.98
N LYS A 239 23.71 -8.94 4.84
CA LYS A 239 23.58 -10.28 5.43
C LYS A 239 24.65 -11.25 4.93
N ALA A 240 24.97 -11.19 3.63
CA ALA A 240 26.03 -12.01 3.04
C ALA A 240 27.43 -11.65 3.58
N LEU A 241 27.68 -10.39 3.96
CA LEU A 241 28.94 -9.97 4.57
C LEU A 241 29.06 -10.42 6.03
N ILE A 242 27.98 -10.29 6.82
CA ILE A 242 28.00 -10.62 8.25
C ILE A 242 27.82 -12.12 8.53
N SER A 243 27.40 -12.93 7.55
CA SER A 243 27.20 -14.37 7.74
C SER A 243 28.47 -15.13 8.10
N GLY A 244 29.65 -14.57 7.84
CA GLY A 244 30.93 -15.17 8.20
C GLY A 244 31.32 -15.01 9.68
N HIS A 245 30.62 -14.17 10.44
CA HIS A 245 30.94 -13.87 11.84
C HIS A 245 29.88 -14.47 12.78
N GLU A 246 30.32 -15.18 13.82
CA GLU A 246 29.44 -15.92 14.74
C GLU A 246 28.40 -15.00 15.39
N ASP A 247 28.83 -13.90 16.00
CA ASP A 247 27.90 -12.98 16.68
C ASP A 247 27.10 -12.11 15.72
N ALA A 248 27.70 -11.62 14.63
CA ALA A 248 27.00 -10.74 13.69
C ALA A 248 25.92 -11.47 12.89
N SER A 249 26.10 -12.78 12.62
CA SER A 249 25.09 -13.62 11.98
C SER A 249 23.78 -13.75 12.78
N ARG A 250 23.85 -13.54 14.10
CA ARG A 250 22.70 -13.59 15.02
C ARG A 250 21.87 -12.29 15.00
N ILE A 251 22.40 -11.21 14.42
CA ILE A 251 21.72 -9.91 14.38
C ILE A 251 20.54 -9.96 13.39
N VAL A 252 19.32 -9.72 13.90
CA VAL A 252 18.10 -9.73 13.09
C VAL A 252 17.86 -8.37 12.42
N LEU A 253 18.33 -8.22 11.18
CA LEU A 253 18.05 -7.05 10.35
C LEU A 253 16.77 -7.23 9.51
N ARG A 254 15.90 -6.20 9.54
CA ARG A 254 14.64 -6.11 8.75
C ARG A 254 14.74 -5.05 7.66
N PRO A 255 13.99 -5.13 6.54
CA PRO A 255 14.02 -4.09 5.50
C PRO A 255 13.68 -2.69 6.03
N SER A 256 12.82 -2.60 7.05
CA SER A 256 12.46 -1.36 7.73
C SER A 256 13.59 -0.73 8.56
N SER A 257 14.69 -1.45 8.79
CA SER A 257 15.87 -0.92 9.49
C SER A 257 16.81 -0.12 8.57
N VAL A 258 16.67 -0.27 7.25
CA VAL A 258 17.52 0.41 6.27
C VAL A 258 16.76 1.59 5.67
N LYS A 259 17.32 2.79 5.79
CA LYS A 259 16.80 4.01 5.16
C LYS A 259 17.83 4.56 4.17
N ILE A 260 17.35 4.93 2.98
CA ILE A 260 18.19 5.55 1.96
C ILE A 260 18.07 7.07 2.13
N VAL A 261 19.19 7.72 2.42
CA VAL A 261 19.26 9.17 2.64
C VAL A 261 19.28 9.88 1.28
N GLY A 262 18.52 10.97 1.16
CA GLY A 262 18.47 11.78 -0.06
C GLY A 262 17.46 11.32 -1.12
N LEU A 263 16.66 10.29 -0.81
CA LEU A 263 15.54 9.86 -1.63
C LEU A 263 14.22 10.42 -1.04
N ALA A 264 13.26 10.78 -1.89
CA ALA A 264 11.99 11.38 -1.43
C ALA A 264 11.23 10.42 -0.49
N ASP A 265 10.57 10.98 0.53
CA ASP A 265 9.84 10.22 1.55
C ASP A 265 8.87 9.21 0.92
N GLY A 266 9.09 7.92 1.15
CA GLY A 266 8.28 6.81 0.64
C GLY A 266 8.82 6.10 -0.60
N ASN A 267 9.96 6.52 -1.15
CA ASN A 267 10.66 5.76 -2.18
C ASN A 267 11.89 5.07 -1.58
N ASP A 268 11.84 3.75 -1.39
CA ASP A 268 12.94 2.93 -0.84
C ASP A 268 13.79 2.27 -1.93
N ARG A 269 13.78 2.83 -3.15
CA ARG A 269 14.35 2.22 -4.35
C ARG A 269 15.25 3.18 -5.11
N ILE A 270 16.50 2.79 -5.28
CA ILE A 270 17.49 3.51 -6.05
C ILE A 270 17.36 3.11 -7.52
N THR A 271 17.18 4.09 -8.41
CA THR A 271 16.99 3.90 -9.87
C THR A 271 18.11 4.51 -10.71
N HIS A 272 19.11 5.13 -10.10
CA HIS A 272 20.19 5.82 -10.81
C HIS A 272 21.56 5.37 -10.32
N LEU A 273 22.53 5.35 -11.24
CA LEU A 273 23.94 5.17 -10.96
C LEU A 273 24.44 6.30 -10.06
N GLY A 274 25.46 6.00 -9.25
CA GLY A 274 26.06 6.99 -8.36
C GLY A 274 26.24 6.50 -6.93
N ARG A 275 26.58 7.43 -6.05
CA ARG A 275 26.80 7.19 -4.63
C ARG A 275 25.60 7.68 -3.84
N TRP A 276 25.10 6.81 -2.96
CA TRP A 276 23.92 7.01 -2.13
C TRP A 276 24.29 6.74 -0.69
N ASP A 277 23.83 7.57 0.24
CA ASP A 277 24.06 7.32 1.66
C ASP A 277 22.91 6.49 2.24
N ILE A 278 23.24 5.54 3.11
CA ILE A 278 22.28 4.69 3.80
C ILE A 278 22.47 4.79 5.31
N GLU A 279 21.36 4.70 6.02
CA GLU A 279 21.31 4.65 7.46
C GLU A 279 20.70 3.31 7.90
N ILE A 280 21.46 2.56 8.70
CA ILE A 280 21.07 1.24 9.20
C ILE A 280 20.75 1.37 10.68
N ALA A 281 19.50 1.18 11.05
CA ALA A 281 19.04 1.23 12.44
C ALA A 281 19.21 -0.13 13.13
N VAL A 282 20.00 -0.17 14.20
CA VAL A 282 20.28 -1.41 14.96
C VAL A 282 19.30 -1.55 16.11
N ALA A 283 19.09 -0.46 16.84
CA ALA A 283 18.15 -0.35 17.94
C ALA A 283 17.63 1.10 18.02
N THR A 284 16.67 1.36 18.90
CA THR A 284 16.17 2.71 19.17
C THR A 284 17.31 3.63 19.59
N GLY A 285 17.77 4.49 18.68
CA GLY A 285 18.80 5.51 18.93
C GLY A 285 20.21 5.19 18.44
N LEU A 286 20.50 3.96 17.99
CA LEU A 286 21.80 3.58 17.41
C LEU A 286 21.66 3.32 15.92
N THR A 287 22.27 4.20 15.12
CA THR A 287 22.27 4.10 13.65
C THR A 287 23.69 4.11 13.10
N VAL A 288 23.95 3.25 12.11
CA VAL A 288 25.22 3.17 11.39
C VAL A 288 25.02 3.79 10.01
N ARG A 289 25.86 4.75 9.65
CA ARG A 289 25.85 5.37 8.32
C ARG A 289 26.90 4.73 7.43
N LYS A 290 26.48 4.30 6.25
CA LYS A 290 27.35 3.71 5.21
C LYS A 290 26.95 4.29 3.86
N SER A 291 27.79 4.11 2.85
CA SER A 291 27.47 4.54 1.49
C SER A 291 27.30 3.35 0.56
N VAL A 292 26.44 3.49 -0.43
CA VAL A 292 26.15 2.52 -1.48
C VAL A 292 26.56 3.14 -2.80
N GLN A 293 27.45 2.48 -3.53
CA GLN A 293 27.90 2.91 -4.84
C GLN A 293 27.36 1.96 -5.90
N ILE A 294 26.60 2.50 -6.84
CA ILE A 294 26.07 1.75 -7.98
C ILE A 294 26.93 2.06 -9.19
N VAL A 295 27.66 1.04 -9.65
CA VAL A 295 28.64 1.09 -10.74
C VAL A 295 28.05 0.34 -11.95
N PRO A 296 28.30 0.80 -13.19
CA PRO A 296 27.95 0.03 -14.37
C PRO A 296 28.64 -1.35 -14.35
N SER A 297 27.90 -2.42 -14.63
CA SER A 297 28.52 -3.72 -14.91
C SER A 297 29.21 -3.63 -16.27
N ALA A 298 30.54 -3.76 -16.31
CA ALA A 298 31.25 -3.96 -17.56
C ALA A 298 30.83 -5.32 -18.14
N GLN A 299 30.31 -5.30 -19.36
CA GLN A 299 29.98 -6.50 -20.14
C GLN A 299 31.12 -6.77 -21.12
#